data_AF-A0A528N2S7-F1
#
_entry.id   AF-A0A528N2S7-F1
#
_cell.length_a   1.000
_cell.length_b   1.000
_cell.length_c   1.000
_cell.angle_alpha   90.00
_cell.angle_beta   90.00
_cell.angle_gamma   90.00
#
_symmetry.space_group_name_H-M   'P 1'
#
loop_
_entity.id
_entity.type
_entity.pdbx_description
1 polymer ?
#
loop_
_entity_poly.entity_id
_entity_poly.type
_entity_poly.pdbx_seq_one_letter_code
_entity_poly.pdbx_strand_id
1 'polypeptide(L)' 'MRFSSEAIQESEEVSAGIVLDYDAEGHIVGMEVLDAREHLPAAILKAA' A
#
# COMPACT_ATOMS: atom_id res chain seq x y z
N MET A 1 2.14 4.10 3.13
CA MET A 1 1.65 3.95 4.52
C MET A 1 2.30 2.74 5.16
N ARG A 2 2.67 2.82 6.44
CA ARG A 2 3.22 1.68 7.21
C ARG A 2 2.18 1.15 8.17
N PHE A 3 2.06 -0.17 8.25
CA PHE A 3 1.13 -0.85 9.17
C PHE A 3 1.87 -1.42 10.39
N SER A 4 3.14 -1.76 10.22
CA SER A 4 4.03 -2.29 11.26
C SER A 4 5.40 -1.60 11.21
N SER A 5 6.16 -1.75 12.30
CA SER A 5 7.58 -1.38 12.39
C SER A 5 8.53 -2.53 12.00
N GLU A 6 7.98 -3.68 11.62
CA GLU A 6 8.75 -4.83 11.12
C GLU A 6 9.52 -4.50 9.85
N ALA A 7 10.59 -5.27 9.62
CA ALA A 7 11.45 -5.09 8.47
C ALA A 7 10.76 -5.54 7.18
N ILE A 8 11.00 -4.80 6.10
CA ILE A 8 10.54 -5.16 4.75
C ILE A 8 11.57 -6.11 4.16
N GLN A 9 11.11 -7.27 3.72
CA GLN A 9 11.92 -8.23 2.98
C GLN A 9 11.73 -8.07 1.47
N GLU A 10 10.50 -7.81 1.04
CA GLU A 10 10.12 -7.71 -0.37
C GLU A 10 9.09 -6.61 -0.57
N SER A 11 9.12 -5.99 -1.76
CA SER A 11 8.11 -5.06 -2.24
C SER A 11 7.65 -5.52 -3.62
N GLU A 12 6.34 -5.59 -3.83
CA GLU A 12 5.74 -6.07 -5.08
C GLU A 12 4.67 -5.10 -5.59
N GLU A 13 4.72 -4.74 -6.88
CA GLU A 13 3.64 -4.02 -7.55
C GLU A 13 2.55 -5.01 -7.98
N VAL A 14 1.47 -5.09 -7.19
CA VAL A 14 0.37 -6.04 -7.39
C VAL A 14 -0.68 -5.53 -8.38
N SER A 15 -0.68 -4.23 -8.64
CA SER A 15 -1.50 -3.55 -9.65
C SER A 15 -0.81 -2.24 -10.00
N ALA A 16 -1.11 -1.67 -11.17
CA ALA A 16 -0.57 -0.38 -11.60
C ALA A 16 -0.73 0.67 -10.49
N GLY A 17 0.38 1.18 -9.96
CA GLY A 17 0.42 2.20 -8.91
C GLY A 17 0.14 1.69 -7.49
N ILE A 18 -0.04 0.38 -7.27
CA ILE A 18 -0.27 -0.23 -5.96
C ILE A 18 0.89 -1.18 -5.62
N VAL A 19 1.66 -0.81 -4.60
CA VAL A 19 2.81 -1.59 -4.13
C VAL A 19 2.53 -2.10 -2.71
N LEU A 20 2.73 -3.39 -2.48
CA LEU A 20 2.65 -4.01 -1.16
C LEU A 20 4.05 -4.40 -0.67
N ASP A 21 4.30 -4.16 0.62
CA ASP A 21 5.54 -4.56 1.28
C ASP A 21 5.28 -5.75 2.20
N TYR A 22 6.12 -6.77 2.08
CA TYR A 22 6.04 -8.00 2.87
C TYR A 22 7.25 -8.16 3.80
N ASP A 23 7.00 -8.73 4.98
CA ASP A 23 8.06 -9.25 5.84
C ASP A 23 8.56 -10.63 5.37
N ALA A 24 9.49 -11.22 6.12
CA ALA A 24 10.05 -12.53 5.81
C ALA A 24 9.05 -13.71 5.98
N GLU A 25 7.91 -13.48 6.65
CA GLU A 25 6.85 -14.47 6.85
C GLU A 25 5.71 -14.33 5.83
N GLY A 26 5.77 -13.29 4.99
CA GLY A 26 4.77 -12.99 3.98
C GLY A 26 3.59 -12.14 4.47
N HIS A 27 3.70 -11.51 5.64
CA HIS A 27 2.68 -10.56 6.10
C HIS A 27 2.87 -9.19 5.47
N ILE A 28 1.76 -8.50 5.18
CA ILE A 28 1.79 -7.13 4.67
C ILE A 28 2.15 -6.17 5.81
N VAL A 29 3.30 -5.50 5.69
CA VAL A 29 3.81 -4.52 6.68
C VAL A 29 3.70 -3.07 6.19
N GLY A 30 3.42 -2.87 4.91
CA GLY A 30 3.16 -1.56 4.33
C GLY A 30 2.52 -1.61 2.96
N MET A 31 2.07 -0.45 2.50
CA MET A 31 1.51 -0.27 1.16
C MET A 31 1.79 1.14 0.65
N GLU A 32 2.12 1.27 -0.62
CA GLU A 32 2.17 2.53 -1.35
C GLU A 32 1.08 2.56 -2.43
N VAL A 33 0.42 3.71 -2.54
CA VAL A 33 -0.59 3.98 -3.57
C VAL A 33 -0.16 5.25 -4.28
N LEU A 34 0.41 5.08 -5.47
CA LEU A 34 0.71 6.17 -6.38
C LEU A 34 -0.60 6.72 -6.94
N ASP A 35 -0.65 8.03 -7.19
CA ASP A 35 -1.83 8.71 -7.73
C ASP A 35 -3.15 8.31 -7.03
N ALA A 36 -3.14 8.20 -5.70
CA ALA A 36 -4.25 7.62 -4.91
C ALA A 36 -5.63 8.21 -5.20
N ARG A 37 -5.71 9.43 -5.73
CA ARG A 37 -6.97 10.05 -6.17
C ARG A 37 -7.61 9.35 -7.38
N GLU A 38 -6.82 8.73 -8.23
CA GLU A 38 -7.28 7.94 -9.38
C GLU A 38 -7.78 6.55 -8.96
N HIS A 39 -7.21 6.01 -7.87
CA HIS A 39 -7.54 4.68 -7.36
C HIS A 39 -8.63 4.67 -6.30
N LEU A 40 -8.91 5.80 -5.64
CA LEU A 40 -9.91 5.90 -4.58
C LEU A 40 -11.26 6.40 -5.11
N PRO A 41 -12.39 5.81 -4.66
CA PRO A 41 -13.71 6.34 -4.99
C PRO A 41 -13.88 7.79 -4.54
N ALA A 42 -14.59 8.59 -5.33
CA ALA A 42 -14.86 9.99 -5.02
C ALA A 42 -15.53 10.21 -3.65
N ALA A 43 -16.28 9.22 -3.14
CA ALA A 43 -16.88 9.26 -1.81
C ALA A 43 -15.83 9.29 -0.69
N ILE A 44 -14.73 8.56 -0.84
CA ILE A 44 -13.62 8.54 0.12
C ILE A 44 -12.84 9.86 0.07
N LEU A 45 -12.62 10.41 -1.13
CA LEU A 45 -11.86 11.64 -1.33
C LEU A 45 -12.55 12.91 -0.81
N LYS A 46 -13.89 12.92 -0.72
CA LYS A 46 -14.66 14.06 -0.20
C LYS A 46 -14.70 14.13 1.33
N ALA A 47 -14.31 13.06 2.02
CA ALA A 47 -14.34 12.97 3.47
C ALA A 47 -12.98 13.35 4.13
N ALA A 48 -12.00 13.79 3.34
CA ALA A 48 -10.64 14.14 3.75
C ALA A 48 -10.41 15.66 3.78
#